data_AF-A0A137Q6M1-F1
#
_entry.id   AF-A0A137Q6M1-F1
#
_cell.length_a   1.000
_cell.length_b   1.000
_cell.length_c   1.000
_cell.angle_alpha   90.00
_cell.angle_beta   90.00
_cell.angle_gamma   90.00
#
_symmetry.space_group_name_H-M   'P 1'
#
loop_
_entity.id
_entity.type
_entity.pdbx_description
1 polymer ?
#
loop_
_entity_poly.entity_id
_entity_poly.type
_entity_poly.pdbx_seq_one_letter_code
_entity_poly.pdbx_strand_id
1 'polypeptide(L)'
;MQDHAWPAAPLTPFESIRNRPVPFSSRYHGSYLTLLYYCFRVPNFMFLVAPQPVPKDGRIRDAINFNICLGLPRNSNDLVCLVEVKDDHWNLSADLRYLADQQMRNRYSEMLEACPLPRLWGISLLGTKMRVYCGDAVTNTGDPPVSPLLEPSAGPTPDFLAGEWNLDILSQDGFQMMKEIVGDIYTHSQTT
;
A
#
# COMPACT_ATOMS: atom_id res chain seq x y z
N MET A 1 -11.81 -11.39 6.21
CA MET A 1 -10.87 -12.01 7.17
C MET A 1 -11.59 -12.28 8.48
N GLN A 2 -11.59 -13.52 8.98
CA GLN A 2 -12.32 -13.89 10.22
C GLN A 2 -11.43 -13.89 11.46
N ASP A 3 -10.11 -13.97 11.27
CA ASP A 3 -9.15 -14.04 12.37
C ASP A 3 -9.12 -12.77 13.23
N HIS A 4 -8.62 -12.90 14.46
CA HIS A 4 -8.46 -11.81 15.41
C HIS A 4 -7.03 -11.27 15.49
N ALA A 5 -6.05 -11.96 14.90
CA ALA A 5 -4.66 -11.55 14.78
C ALA A 5 -4.04 -12.16 13.50
N TRP A 6 -2.85 -11.72 13.12
CA TRP A 6 -2.10 -12.34 12.03
C TRP A 6 -1.83 -13.83 12.34
N PRO A 7 -2.20 -14.76 11.44
CA PRO A 7 -1.71 -16.12 11.51
C PRO A 7 -0.19 -16.14 11.30
N ALA A 8 0.48 -17.17 11.79
CA ALA A 8 1.94 -17.29 11.63
C ALA A 8 2.36 -17.35 10.14
N ALA A 9 1.57 -18.03 9.30
CA ALA A 9 1.90 -18.28 7.90
C ALA A 9 2.25 -17.02 7.07
N PRO A 10 1.47 -15.92 7.06
CA PRO A 10 1.85 -14.70 6.36
C PRO A 10 3.03 -13.94 7.00
N LEU A 11 3.37 -14.19 8.27
CA LEU A 11 4.46 -13.52 8.98
C LEU A 11 5.82 -14.22 8.80
N THR A 12 5.83 -15.55 8.77
CA THR A 12 7.06 -16.37 8.68
C THR A 12 8.00 -15.95 7.54
N PRO A 13 7.51 -15.60 6.32
CA PRO A 13 8.39 -15.12 5.25
C PRO A 13 9.17 -13.86 5.64
N PHE A 14 8.55 -12.89 6.30
CA PHE A 14 9.20 -11.65 6.73
C PHE A 14 10.32 -11.92 7.74
N GLU A 15 10.09 -12.81 8.70
CA GLU A 15 11.10 -13.21 9.69
C GLU A 15 12.28 -13.94 9.04
N SER A 16 11.98 -14.85 8.12
CA SER A 16 13.00 -15.68 7.46
C SER A 16 13.96 -14.88 6.58
N ILE A 17 13.51 -13.73 6.08
CA ILE A 17 14.24 -12.89 5.14
C ILE A 17 15.02 -11.77 5.85
N ARG A 18 14.56 -11.29 7.00
CA ARG A 18 15.18 -10.18 7.76
C ARG A 18 16.69 -10.36 7.99
N ASN A 19 17.17 -11.60 8.06
CA ASN A 19 18.57 -11.94 8.32
C ASN A 19 19.34 -12.43 7.07
N ARG A 20 18.77 -12.36 5.87
CA ARG A 20 19.40 -12.87 4.64
C ARG A 20 19.85 -11.74 3.72
N PRO A 21 21.09 -11.79 3.18
CA PRO A 21 21.55 -10.85 2.17
C PRO A 21 20.97 -11.24 0.80
N VAL A 22 19.68 -10.95 0.59
CA VAL A 22 18.99 -11.12 -0.70
C VAL A 22 18.71 -9.76 -1.34
N PRO A 23 18.68 -9.67 -2.69
CA PRO A 23 18.25 -8.46 -3.39
C PRO A 23 16.85 -8.01 -2.93
N PHE A 24 16.59 -6.70 -2.96
CA PHE A 24 15.32 -6.11 -2.52
C PHE A 24 14.08 -6.78 -3.13
N SER A 25 14.09 -7.00 -4.45
CA SER A 25 12.97 -7.65 -5.16
C SER A 25 12.68 -9.05 -4.61
N SER A 26 13.70 -9.79 -4.17
CA SER A 26 13.56 -11.10 -3.54
C SER A 26 13.18 -11.01 -2.06
N ARG A 27 13.52 -9.88 -1.40
CA ARG A 27 13.26 -9.65 0.03
C ARG A 27 11.78 -9.49 0.33
N TYR A 28 11.09 -8.69 -0.46
CA TYR A 28 9.73 -8.24 -0.12
C TYR A 28 8.65 -8.80 -1.02
N HIS A 29 8.95 -9.14 -2.28
CA HIS A 29 7.92 -9.54 -3.24
C HIS A 29 7.13 -10.77 -2.78
N GLY A 30 7.81 -11.87 -2.44
CA GLY A 30 7.14 -13.11 -2.01
C GLY A 30 6.35 -12.95 -0.70
N SER A 31 6.91 -12.22 0.26
CA SER A 31 6.29 -11.98 1.57
C SER A 31 5.03 -11.13 1.45
N TYR A 32 5.09 -10.02 0.71
CA TYR A 32 3.91 -9.19 0.48
C TYR A 32 2.88 -9.86 -0.41
N LEU A 33 3.28 -10.60 -1.43
CA LEU A 33 2.33 -11.36 -2.25
C LEU A 33 1.56 -12.37 -1.37
N THR A 34 2.25 -13.09 -0.50
CA THR A 34 1.63 -14.02 0.46
C THR A 34 0.67 -13.31 1.41
N LEU A 35 1.10 -12.18 2.00
CA LEU A 35 0.29 -11.40 2.93
C LEU A 35 -0.95 -10.81 2.25
N LEU A 36 -0.81 -10.22 1.06
CA LEU A 36 -1.92 -9.65 0.29
C LEU A 36 -2.91 -10.72 -0.16
N TYR A 37 -2.44 -11.89 -0.62
CA TYR A 37 -3.34 -13.01 -0.91
C TYR A 37 -4.10 -13.49 0.31
N TYR A 38 -3.48 -13.50 1.49
CA TYR A 38 -4.18 -13.81 2.73
C TYR A 38 -5.24 -12.73 3.05
N CYS A 39 -4.89 -11.45 2.94
CA CYS A 39 -5.79 -10.34 3.25
C CYS A 39 -7.04 -10.33 2.36
N PHE A 40 -6.84 -10.45 1.05
CA PHE A 40 -7.88 -10.33 0.04
C PHE A 40 -8.52 -11.69 -0.33
N ARG A 41 -8.35 -12.71 0.53
CA ARG A 41 -9.10 -13.96 0.42
C ARG A 41 -10.43 -13.81 1.16
N VAL A 42 -11.48 -13.46 0.44
CA VAL A 42 -12.85 -13.40 0.97
C VAL A 42 -13.67 -14.58 0.45
N PRO A 43 -14.42 -15.31 1.29
CA PRO A 43 -15.32 -16.34 0.82
C PRO A 43 -16.29 -15.78 -0.21
N ASN A 44 -16.44 -16.46 -1.36
CA ASN A 44 -17.37 -16.10 -2.44
C ASN A 44 -17.10 -14.78 -3.18
N PHE A 45 -15.96 -14.12 -2.92
CA PHE A 45 -15.54 -12.93 -3.67
C PHE A 45 -14.07 -13.04 -4.04
N MET A 46 -13.77 -12.94 -5.33
CA MET A 46 -12.39 -13.02 -5.80
C MET A 46 -11.82 -11.62 -5.98
N PHE A 47 -10.72 -11.33 -5.30
CA PHE A 47 -9.87 -10.18 -5.63
C PHE A 47 -8.71 -10.64 -6.50
N LEU A 48 -8.25 -9.76 -7.38
CA LEU A 48 -7.03 -9.97 -8.16
C LEU A 48 -5.91 -9.14 -7.55
N VAL A 49 -4.83 -9.81 -7.15
CA VAL A 49 -3.58 -9.16 -6.73
C VAL A 49 -2.63 -9.17 -7.91
N ALA A 50 -2.44 -8.03 -8.56
CA ALA A 50 -1.66 -7.88 -9.78
C ALA A 50 -0.37 -7.10 -9.51
N PRO A 51 0.82 -7.73 -9.56
CA PRO A 51 2.08 -7.01 -9.55
C PRO A 51 2.16 -6.01 -10.70
N GLN A 52 2.69 -4.82 -10.44
CA GLN A 52 2.84 -3.75 -11.42
C GLN A 52 4.31 -3.42 -11.64
N PRO A 53 4.70 -3.04 -12.87
CA PRO A 53 6.04 -2.52 -13.12
C PRO A 53 6.28 -1.26 -12.29
N VAL A 54 7.49 -1.14 -11.75
CA VAL A 54 7.92 0.08 -11.08
C VAL A 54 8.09 1.18 -12.14
N PRO A 55 7.65 2.42 -11.89
CA PRO A 55 7.92 3.54 -12.79
C PRO A 55 9.41 3.64 -13.11
N LYS A 56 9.74 3.92 -14.38
CA LYS A 56 11.14 4.10 -14.83
C LYS A 56 11.72 5.45 -14.39
N ASP A 57 11.43 5.91 -13.18
CA ASP A 57 12.13 7.06 -12.59
C ASP A 57 13.45 6.56 -12.00
N GLY A 58 14.58 7.06 -12.49
CA GLY A 58 15.90 6.68 -12.00
C GLY A 58 16.13 6.97 -10.51
N ARG A 59 15.28 7.82 -9.90
CA ARG A 59 15.24 8.13 -8.46
C ARG A 59 14.54 7.05 -7.63
N ILE A 60 13.68 6.24 -8.23
CA ILE A 60 12.91 5.19 -7.56
C ILE A 60 13.53 3.85 -7.94
N ARG A 61 14.50 3.42 -7.14
CA ARG A 61 15.10 2.08 -7.21
C ARG A 61 14.53 1.25 -6.07
N ASP A 62 14.51 -0.06 -6.23
CA ASP A 62 14.10 -0.97 -5.15
C ASP A 62 12.68 -0.69 -4.63
N ALA A 63 11.71 -0.74 -5.55
CA ALA A 63 10.30 -0.70 -5.22
C ALA A 63 9.55 -1.90 -5.81
N ILE A 64 8.40 -2.24 -5.25
CA ILE A 64 7.44 -3.22 -5.78
C ILE A 64 6.06 -2.58 -5.67
N ASN A 65 5.30 -2.63 -6.75
CA ASN A 65 3.95 -2.12 -6.79
C ASN A 65 2.98 -3.28 -6.98
N PHE A 66 1.84 -3.24 -6.29
CA PHE A 66 0.70 -4.13 -6.52
C PHE A 66 -0.56 -3.30 -6.74
N ASN A 67 -1.42 -3.81 -7.61
CA ASN A 67 -2.79 -3.37 -7.77
C ASN A 67 -3.71 -4.45 -7.24
N ILE A 68 -4.69 -4.04 -6.43
CA ILE A 68 -5.79 -4.90 -6.01
C ILE A 68 -7.01 -4.50 -6.82
N CYS A 69 -7.48 -5.41 -7.67
CA CYS A 69 -8.65 -5.20 -8.49
C CYS A 69 -9.81 -6.08 -8.01
N LEU A 70 -11.04 -5.62 -8.25
CA LEU A 70 -12.21 -6.48 -8.14
C LEU A 70 -12.09 -7.62 -9.16
N GLY A 71 -12.42 -8.83 -8.73
CA GLY A 71 -12.53 -10.00 -9.60
C GLY A 71 -13.98 -10.44 -9.76
N LEU A 72 -14.16 -11.67 -10.24
CA LEU A 72 -15.47 -12.21 -10.60
C LEU A 72 -16.43 -12.27 -9.39
N PRO A 73 -17.74 -12.03 -9.60
CA PRO A 73 -18.43 -11.91 -10.91
C PRO A 73 -18.37 -10.54 -11.58
N ARG A 74 -17.71 -9.53 -10.96
CA ARG A 74 -17.52 -8.20 -11.58
C ARG A 74 -16.39 -8.22 -12.60
N ASN A 75 -16.35 -7.20 -13.46
CA ASN A 75 -15.31 -7.03 -14.47
C ASN A 75 -13.92 -7.14 -13.83
N SER A 76 -13.09 -8.00 -14.41
CA SER A 76 -11.70 -8.14 -14.01
C SER A 76 -10.92 -6.95 -14.56
N ASN A 77 -10.75 -5.91 -13.74
CA ASN A 77 -9.68 -4.88 -13.82
C ASN A 77 -9.98 -3.64 -12.97
N ASP A 78 -11.16 -3.52 -12.37
CA ASP A 78 -11.49 -2.31 -11.61
C ASP A 78 -10.63 -2.19 -10.34
N LEU A 79 -9.71 -1.22 -10.34
CA LEU A 79 -8.73 -1.00 -9.29
C LEU A 79 -9.42 -0.40 -8.06
N VAL A 80 -9.20 -1.01 -6.89
CA VAL A 80 -9.81 -0.59 -5.61
C VAL A 80 -8.80 -0.41 -4.49
N CYS A 81 -7.58 -0.93 -4.64
CA CYS A 81 -6.49 -0.62 -3.73
C CYS A 81 -5.13 -0.62 -4.43
N LEU A 82 -4.33 0.40 -4.14
CA LEU A 82 -2.93 0.55 -4.54
C LEU A 82 -2.03 0.09 -3.38
N VAL A 83 -1.01 -0.71 -3.66
CA VAL A 83 0.02 -1.05 -2.67
C VAL A 83 1.39 -0.77 -3.25
N GLU A 84 2.21 -0.03 -2.52
CA GLU A 84 3.60 0.25 -2.87
C GLU A 84 4.52 -0.19 -1.75
N VAL A 85 5.58 -0.89 -2.10
CA VAL A 85 6.58 -1.39 -1.16
C VAL A 85 7.95 -0.90 -1.58
N LYS A 86 8.68 -0.32 -0.63
CA LYS A 86 10.07 0.13 -0.74
C LYS A 86 10.86 -0.44 0.43
N ASP A 87 12.18 -0.27 0.44
CA ASP A 87 13.03 -0.83 1.50
C ASP A 87 12.95 0.00 2.80
N ASP A 88 13.24 -0.60 3.95
CA ASP A 88 13.12 0.02 5.28
C ASP A 88 13.94 1.31 5.40
N HIS A 89 15.10 1.38 4.73
CA HIS A 89 15.97 2.55 4.80
C HIS A 89 15.33 3.83 4.24
N TRP A 90 14.28 3.70 3.41
CA TRP A 90 13.53 4.85 2.92
C TRP A 90 12.89 5.65 4.05
N ASN A 91 12.52 4.98 5.15
CA ASN A 91 11.91 5.66 6.29
C ASN A 91 12.92 6.56 7.04
N LEU A 92 14.23 6.38 6.81
CA LEU A 92 15.30 7.11 7.48
C LEU A 92 15.63 8.46 6.81
N SER A 93 15.15 8.71 5.59
CA SER A 93 15.47 9.91 4.82
C SER A 93 14.21 10.70 4.46
N ALA A 94 14.22 12.00 4.74
CA ALA A 94 13.12 12.91 4.38
C ALA A 94 12.86 12.94 2.86
N ASP A 95 13.92 12.96 2.05
CA ASP A 95 13.82 12.91 0.60
C ASP A 95 13.12 11.64 0.12
N LEU A 96 13.48 10.49 0.70
CA LEU A 96 12.89 9.20 0.32
C LEU A 96 11.43 9.09 0.80
N ARG A 97 11.10 9.56 2.00
CA ARG A 97 9.71 9.66 2.47
C ARG A 97 8.87 10.57 1.58
N TYR A 98 9.41 11.73 1.18
CA TYR A 98 8.76 12.63 0.24
C TYR A 98 8.53 11.97 -1.13
N LEU A 99 9.53 11.29 -1.69
CA LEU A 99 9.38 10.56 -2.95
C LEU A 99 8.33 9.43 -2.86
N ALA A 100 8.29 8.71 -1.73
CA ALA A 100 7.28 7.67 -1.50
C ALA A 100 5.86 8.25 -1.41
N ASP A 101 5.69 9.40 -0.74
CA ASP A 101 4.42 10.11 -0.66
C ASP A 101 3.96 10.61 -2.04
N GLN A 102 4.87 11.27 -2.77
CA GLN A 102 4.60 11.79 -4.12
C GLN A 102 4.21 10.68 -5.09
N GLN A 103 4.91 9.55 -5.07
CA GLN A 103 4.57 8.42 -5.94
C GLN A 103 3.15 7.90 -5.67
N MET A 104 2.78 7.72 -4.41
CA MET A 104 1.43 7.28 -4.04
C MET A 104 0.37 8.29 -4.52
N ARG A 105 0.59 9.58 -4.27
CA ARG A 105 -0.34 10.65 -4.67
C ARG A 105 -0.49 10.78 -6.18
N ASN A 106 0.60 10.65 -6.94
CA ASN A 106 0.53 10.67 -8.40
C ASN A 106 -0.34 9.53 -8.93
N ARG A 107 -0.21 8.32 -8.35
CA ARG A 107 -1.06 7.18 -8.74
C ARG A 107 -2.52 7.38 -8.36
N TYR A 108 -2.81 8.05 -7.25
CA TYR A 108 -4.17 8.48 -6.94
C TYR A 108 -4.73 9.38 -8.02
N SER A 109 -4.02 10.45 -8.37
CA SER A 109 -4.47 11.39 -9.40
C SER A 109 -4.73 10.72 -10.75
N GLU A 110 -4.00 9.66 -11.08
CA GLU A 110 -4.22 8.89 -12.30
C GLU A 110 -5.41 7.92 -12.22
N MET A 111 -5.65 7.30 -11.05
CA MET A 111 -6.54 6.15 -10.93
C MET A 111 -7.87 6.44 -10.21
N LEU A 112 -7.96 7.54 -9.45
CA LEU A 112 -9.08 7.81 -8.54
C LEU A 112 -10.41 7.99 -9.30
N GLU A 113 -10.41 8.70 -10.43
CA GLU A 113 -11.60 8.90 -11.27
C GLU A 113 -12.15 7.60 -11.86
N ALA A 114 -11.30 6.60 -12.05
CA ALA A 114 -11.67 5.30 -12.61
C ALA A 114 -12.04 4.26 -11.53
N CYS A 115 -11.96 4.62 -10.24
CA CYS A 115 -12.31 3.71 -9.16
C CYS A 115 -13.83 3.43 -9.18
N PRO A 116 -14.26 2.17 -9.20
CA PRO A 116 -15.69 1.82 -9.24
C PRO A 116 -16.37 1.99 -7.88
N LEU A 117 -15.59 2.18 -6.81
CA LEU A 117 -16.06 2.31 -5.43
C LEU A 117 -15.95 3.78 -4.99
N PRO A 118 -16.73 4.22 -4.00
CA PRO A 118 -16.62 5.57 -3.45
C PRO A 118 -15.23 5.92 -2.91
N ARG A 119 -14.42 4.89 -2.59
CA ARG A 119 -13.06 5.05 -2.07
C ARG A 119 -12.06 4.19 -2.80
N LEU A 120 -10.91 4.78 -3.13
CA LEU A 120 -9.70 4.09 -3.56
C LEU A 120 -8.73 4.04 -2.38
N TRP A 121 -8.37 2.84 -1.94
CA TRP A 121 -7.41 2.65 -0.85
C TRP A 121 -5.97 2.65 -1.36
N GLY A 122 -5.05 3.08 -0.52
CA GLY A 122 -3.63 3.19 -0.86
C GLY A 122 -2.79 2.81 0.33
N ILE A 123 -1.83 1.93 0.14
CA ILE A 123 -0.96 1.43 1.20
C ILE A 123 0.48 1.64 0.75
N SER A 124 1.18 2.56 1.42
CA SER A 124 2.61 2.78 1.18
C SER A 124 3.40 2.11 2.29
N LEU A 125 4.35 1.26 1.91
CA LEU A 125 5.16 0.44 2.81
C LEU A 125 6.64 0.77 2.61
N LEU A 126 7.31 1.12 3.71
CA LEU A 126 8.76 1.30 3.79
C LEU A 126 9.30 0.17 4.68
N GLY A 127 9.71 -0.94 4.05
CA GLY A 127 9.80 -2.21 4.74
C GLY A 127 8.45 -2.56 5.35
N THR A 128 8.40 -2.93 6.62
CA THR A 128 7.13 -3.27 7.32
C THR A 128 6.35 -2.05 7.82
N LYS A 129 6.94 -0.85 7.76
CA LYS A 129 6.28 0.37 8.20
C LYS A 129 5.31 0.87 7.14
N MET A 130 4.10 1.20 7.56
CA MET A 130 2.93 1.42 6.74
C MET A 130 2.38 2.83 6.96
N ARG A 131 1.98 3.46 5.86
CA ARG A 131 1.12 4.63 5.83
C ARG A 131 -0.06 4.34 4.92
N VAL A 132 -1.25 4.63 5.41
CA VAL A 132 -2.50 4.38 4.68
C VAL A 132 -2.98 5.68 4.08
N TYR A 133 -3.54 5.56 2.89
CA TYR A 133 -4.14 6.62 2.12
C TYR A 133 -5.57 6.20 1.75
N CYS A 134 -6.45 7.19 1.65
CA CYS A 134 -7.82 7.01 1.21
C CYS A 134 -8.19 8.15 0.26
N GLY A 135 -8.39 7.82 -1.01
CA GLY A 135 -8.94 8.75 -1.99
C GLY A 135 -10.47 8.62 -2.04
N ASP A 136 -11.18 9.73 -1.92
CA ASP A 136 -12.62 9.81 -2.15
C ASP A 136 -12.86 10.06 -3.65
N ALA A 137 -13.46 9.08 -4.32
CA ALA A 137 -13.72 9.12 -5.76
C ALA A 137 -14.88 10.08 -6.13
N VAL A 138 -15.71 10.47 -5.16
CA VAL A 138 -16.83 11.40 -5.36
C VAL A 138 -16.35 12.85 -5.26
N THR A 139 -15.53 13.15 -4.25
CA THR A 139 -15.01 14.51 -4.03
C THR A 139 -13.66 14.76 -4.71
N ASN A 140 -13.03 13.70 -5.23
CA ASN A 140 -11.67 13.72 -5.79
C ASN A 140 -10.64 14.28 -4.80
N THR A 141 -10.80 13.96 -3.51
CA THR A 141 -9.91 14.38 -2.43
C THR A 141 -9.16 13.18 -1.85
N GLY A 142 -8.01 13.42 -1.23
CA GLY A 142 -7.18 12.37 -0.65
C GLY A 142 -6.81 12.65 0.80
N ASP A 143 -6.92 11.62 1.63
CA ASP A 143 -6.40 11.57 3.00
C ASP A 143 -5.16 10.66 3.05
N PRO A 144 -4.09 11.03 3.79
CA PRO A 144 -3.87 12.30 4.46
C PRO A 144 -3.74 13.49 3.48
N PRO A 145 -4.04 14.72 3.93
CA PRO A 145 -3.91 15.92 3.10
C PRO A 145 -2.47 16.10 2.62
N VAL A 146 -2.29 16.83 1.51
CA VAL A 146 -0.96 17.13 0.97
C VAL A 146 -0.17 17.96 1.98
N SER A 147 1.00 17.47 2.39
CA SER A 147 1.93 18.23 3.21
C SER A 147 2.74 19.18 2.31
N PRO A 148 2.56 20.51 2.42
CA PRO A 148 3.29 21.45 1.57
C PRO A 148 4.76 21.49 1.98
N LEU A 149 5.66 21.60 0.99
CA LEU A 149 7.04 22.00 1.24
C LEU A 149 7.05 23.49 1.60
N LEU A 150 7.78 23.86 2.66
CA LEU A 150 7.95 25.26 3.05
C LEU A 150 8.69 26.06 1.95
N GLU A 151 9.72 25.47 1.35
CA GLU A 151 10.52 26.06 0.27
C GLU A 151 10.74 25.00 -0.83
N PRO A 152 9.92 24.98 -1.90
CA PRO A 152 9.98 23.94 -2.94
C PRO A 152 11.34 23.81 -3.64
N SER A 153 12.12 24.89 -3.69
CA SER A 153 13.46 24.91 -4.28
C SER A 153 14.55 24.31 -3.38
N ALA A 154 14.31 24.25 -2.06
CA ALA A 154 15.27 23.76 -1.07
C ALA A 154 15.09 22.26 -0.75
N GLY A 155 13.97 21.67 -1.16
CA GLY A 155 13.62 20.28 -0.82
C GLY A 155 13.03 20.13 0.59
N PRO A 156 12.74 18.89 1.03
CA PRO A 156 12.17 18.63 2.34
C PRO A 156 13.18 18.87 3.47
N THR A 157 12.70 19.37 4.60
CA THR A 157 13.49 19.43 5.85
C THR A 157 13.76 18.02 6.38
N PRO A 158 14.80 17.80 7.22
CA PRO A 158 15.14 16.46 7.72
C PRO A 158 14.00 15.73 8.46
N ASP A 159 13.10 16.49 9.09
CA ASP A 159 11.91 16.04 9.81
C ASP A 159 10.65 15.94 8.95
N PHE A 160 10.72 16.31 7.67
CA PHE A 160 9.58 16.24 6.77
C PHE A 160 9.03 14.80 6.67
N LEU A 161 7.72 14.66 6.92
CA LEU A 161 6.99 13.39 7.02
C LEU A 161 7.60 12.39 8.04
N ALA A 162 8.37 12.86 9.01
CA ALA A 162 8.88 12.00 10.07
C ALA A 162 7.71 11.46 10.91
N GLY A 163 7.68 10.14 11.12
CA GLY A 163 6.62 9.48 11.88
C GLY A 163 5.34 9.19 11.08
N GLU A 164 5.29 9.52 9.78
CA GLU A 164 4.11 9.26 8.94
C GLU A 164 3.96 7.78 8.55
N TRP A 165 5.05 7.01 8.53
CA TRP A 165 5.05 5.55 8.44
C TRP A 165 5.29 4.95 9.83
N ASN A 166 4.38 5.20 10.78
CA ASN A 166 4.50 4.74 12.16
C ASN A 166 3.83 3.37 12.41
N LEU A 167 2.82 3.02 11.63
CA LEU A 167 2.08 1.76 11.78
C LEU A 167 2.92 0.60 11.24
N ASP A 168 3.08 -0.47 12.01
CA ASP A 168 3.74 -1.67 11.51
C ASP A 168 2.70 -2.65 10.96
N ILE A 169 2.77 -3.00 9.68
CA ILE A 169 1.78 -3.89 9.06
C ILE A 169 1.74 -5.26 9.75
N LEU A 170 2.86 -5.72 10.32
CA LEU A 170 2.95 -7.02 10.99
C LEU A 170 2.47 -6.98 12.45
N SER A 171 2.13 -5.80 12.97
CA SER A 171 1.58 -5.65 14.32
C SER A 171 0.08 -5.94 14.38
N GLN A 172 -0.46 -6.01 15.60
CA GLN A 172 -1.90 -6.14 15.81
C GLN A 172 -2.69 -4.94 15.28
N ASP A 173 -2.16 -3.73 15.41
CA ASP A 173 -2.79 -2.54 14.86
C ASP A 173 -2.74 -2.56 13.32
N GLY A 174 -1.64 -3.04 12.75
CA GLY A 174 -1.51 -3.25 11.31
C GLY A 174 -2.51 -4.29 10.78
N PHE A 175 -2.72 -5.37 11.52
CA PHE A 175 -3.75 -6.37 11.22
C PHE A 175 -5.15 -5.76 11.20
N GLN A 176 -5.48 -4.98 12.23
CA GLN A 176 -6.79 -4.37 12.37
C GLN A 176 -7.05 -3.36 11.25
N MET A 177 -6.06 -2.55 10.91
CA MET A 177 -6.12 -1.64 9.76
C MET A 177 -6.34 -2.38 8.43
N MET A 178 -5.62 -3.48 8.19
CA MET A 178 -5.85 -4.30 6.98
C MET A 178 -7.25 -4.91 6.94
N LYS A 179 -7.80 -5.31 8.10
CA LYS A 179 -9.19 -5.79 8.20
C LYS A 179 -10.19 -4.70 7.86
N GLU A 180 -9.96 -3.47 8.32
CA GLU A 180 -10.81 -2.32 8.02
C GLU A 180 -10.81 -2.03 6.51
N ILE A 181 -9.64 -1.94 5.89
CA ILE A 181 -9.50 -1.70 4.45
C ILE A 181 -10.22 -2.79 3.64
N VAL A 182 -9.94 -4.07 3.92
CA VAL A 182 -10.55 -5.18 3.18
C VAL A 182 -12.06 -5.23 3.41
N GLY A 183 -12.52 -5.03 4.65
CA GLY A 183 -13.93 -5.02 5.01
C GLY A 183 -14.70 -3.89 4.34
N ASP A 184 -14.06 -2.72 4.25
CA ASP A 184 -14.61 -1.55 3.57
C ASP A 184 -14.79 -1.79 2.08
N ILE A 185 -13.73 -2.23 1.40
CA ILE A 185 -13.76 -2.58 -0.03
C ILE A 185 -14.83 -3.64 -0.29
N TYR A 186 -14.86 -4.69 0.52
CA TYR A 186 -15.85 -5.76 0.37
C TYR A 186 -17.27 -5.22 0.51
N THR A 187 -17.57 -4.45 1.55
CA THR A 187 -18.90 -3.90 1.80
C THR A 187 -19.41 -3.07 0.62
N HIS A 188 -18.59 -2.16 0.11
CA HIS A 188 -18.98 -1.32 -1.04
C HIS A 188 -19.07 -2.13 -2.35
N SER A 189 -18.23 -3.15 -2.52
CA SER A 189 -18.30 -4.03 -3.69
C SER A 189 -19.58 -4.86 -3.77
N GLN A 190 -20.31 -5.04 -2.66
CA GLN A 190 -21.60 -5.74 -2.64
C GLN A 190 -22.78 -4.81 -2.98
N THR A 191 -22.62 -3.50 -2.80
CA THR A 191 -23.69 -2.51 -2.99
C THR A 191 -23.75 -1.89 -4.38
N THR A 192 -22.64 -1.93 -5.11
CA THR A 192 -22.56 -1.50 -6.54
C THR A 192 -23.15 -2.57 -7.46
#